data_AF-A0A8T3ZHN0-F1
#
_entry.id   AF-A0A8T3ZHN0-F1
#
_cell.length_a   1.000
_cell.length_b   1.000
_cell.length_c   1.000
_cell.angle_alpha   90.00
_cell.angle_beta   90.00
_cell.angle_gamma   90.00
#
_symmetry.space_group_name_H-M   'P 1'
#
loop_
_entity.id
_entity.type
_entity.pdbx_description
1 polymer ?
#
loop_
_entity_poly.entity_id
_entity_poly.type
_entity_poly.pdbx_seq_one_letter_code
_entity_poly.pdbx_strand_id
1 'polypeptide(L)'
;MKNRKEIATILLAVVCFSLFAYFIDFSVSKIVGMETLFLKTALQAENSVIGTFLLALNSLIALVFLVLGFMILASYAVSSKPSRKSGNIGLISGIISAAIVLLIFHFSPASFFVAISLVICSRFIIPLARTYEQELKKWKLFRIGSNSSGKVLLIFNILVSIGVLVAVYANMPVYKQEFLDDMSSTISSLTSQQAAALADSYIESYRSSAISTISKNYPDLTPSQRQSMINEINIQAAQIKNTLLSEMQGKTSNASSIAESMPIFKTYLEWLPLITAFTVFVVLEFLRSLVLSNIAGIFSAALIKIYKRI
;
A
#
# COMPACT_ATOMS: atom_id res chain seq x y z
N MET A 1 -8.58 -9.21 44.94
CA MET A 1 -9.20 -8.59 43.74
C MET A 1 -8.20 -7.85 42.83
N LYS A 2 -7.22 -7.09 43.36
CA LYS A 2 -6.31 -6.26 42.54
C LYS A 2 -5.54 -7.03 41.45
N ASN A 3 -4.93 -8.17 41.78
CA ASN A 3 -4.20 -9.00 40.80
C ASN A 3 -5.09 -9.55 39.67
N ARG A 4 -6.39 -9.81 39.92
CA ARG A 4 -7.30 -10.31 38.88
C ARG A 4 -7.57 -9.26 37.80
N LYS A 5 -7.75 -7.98 38.19
CA LYS A 5 -7.94 -6.87 37.23
C LYS A 5 -6.68 -6.65 36.39
N GLU A 6 -5.50 -6.76 37.01
CA GLU A 6 -4.20 -6.62 36.32
C GLU A 6 -4.01 -7.72 35.27
N ILE A 7 -4.20 -8.99 35.64
CA ILE A 7 -4.10 -10.13 34.71
C ILE A 7 -5.11 -10.01 33.58
N ALA A 8 -6.37 -9.68 33.88
CA ALA A 8 -7.40 -9.51 32.85
C ALA A 8 -7.06 -8.39 31.86
N THR A 9 -6.47 -7.27 32.34
CA THR A 9 -6.03 -6.17 31.48
C THR A 9 -4.92 -6.61 30.53
N ILE A 10 -3.92 -7.33 31.05
CA ILE A 10 -2.82 -7.87 30.23
C ILE A 10 -3.38 -8.81 29.17
N LEU A 11 -4.20 -9.79 29.56
CA LEU A 11 -4.76 -10.76 28.63
C LEU A 11 -5.60 -10.09 27.53
N LEU A 12 -6.47 -9.14 27.90
CA LEU A 12 -7.34 -8.47 26.92
C LEU A 12 -6.52 -7.60 25.96
N ALA A 13 -5.52 -6.87 26.46
CA ALA A 13 -4.62 -6.09 25.60
C ALA A 13 -3.82 -6.99 24.66
N VAL A 14 -3.29 -8.11 25.17
CA VAL A 14 -2.56 -9.10 24.37
C VAL A 14 -3.45 -9.69 23.29
N VAL A 15 -4.70 -10.07 23.61
CA VAL A 15 -5.66 -10.56 22.61
C VAL A 15 -5.90 -9.53 21.52
N CYS A 16 -6.12 -8.26 21.86
CA CYS A 16 -6.28 -7.20 20.86
C CYS A 16 -5.04 -7.03 19.97
N PHE A 17 -3.84 -7.04 20.55
CA PHE A 17 -2.60 -6.94 19.78
C PHE A 17 -2.35 -8.17 18.90
N SER A 18 -2.72 -9.37 19.36
CA SER A 18 -2.65 -10.59 18.56
C SER A 18 -3.63 -10.57 17.39
N LEU A 19 -4.86 -10.09 17.60
CA LEU A 19 -5.84 -9.90 16.52
C LEU A 19 -5.36 -8.86 15.50
N PHE A 20 -4.75 -7.78 15.97
CA PHE A 20 -4.07 -6.83 15.09
C PHE A 20 -3.01 -7.52 14.22
N ALA A 21 -2.11 -8.30 14.82
CA ALA A 21 -1.05 -8.99 14.10
C ALA A 21 -1.60 -10.03 13.11
N TYR A 22 -2.67 -10.72 13.47
CA TYR A 22 -3.32 -11.71 12.62
C TYR A 22 -4.01 -11.08 11.40
N PHE A 23 -4.71 -9.95 11.58
CA PHE A 23 -5.52 -9.35 10.52
C PHE A 23 -4.79 -8.32 9.65
N ILE A 24 -3.67 -7.73 10.10
CA ILE A 24 -3.03 -6.66 9.32
C ILE A 24 -2.40 -7.16 8.02
N ASP A 25 -2.11 -8.46 7.91
CA ASP A 25 -1.47 -9.08 6.73
C ASP A 25 -0.29 -8.23 6.22
N PHE A 26 0.53 -7.77 7.16
CA PHE A 26 1.57 -6.78 6.91
C PHE A 26 2.69 -7.41 6.08
N SER A 27 2.81 -7.00 4.83
CA SER A 27 3.87 -7.45 3.92
C SER A 27 4.49 -6.28 3.17
N VAL A 28 5.80 -6.10 3.32
CA VAL A 28 6.55 -5.07 2.61
C VAL A 28 6.52 -5.31 1.10
N SER A 29 6.56 -6.57 0.64
CA SER A 29 6.45 -6.89 -0.79
C SER A 29 5.11 -6.49 -1.38
N LYS A 30 4.01 -6.64 -0.63
CA LYS A 30 2.68 -6.17 -1.08
C LYS A 30 2.64 -4.65 -1.23
N ILE A 31 3.26 -3.92 -0.30
CA ILE A 31 3.31 -2.45 -0.35
C ILE A 31 4.14 -2.00 -1.56
N VAL A 32 5.34 -2.55 -1.75
CA VAL A 32 6.18 -2.24 -2.93
C VAL A 32 5.46 -2.60 -4.23
N GLY A 33 4.82 -3.77 -4.28
CA GLY A 33 4.03 -4.19 -5.45
C GLY A 33 2.86 -3.25 -5.76
N MET A 34 2.20 -2.67 -4.75
CA MET A 34 1.17 -1.65 -4.96
C MET A 34 1.74 -0.37 -5.56
N GLU A 35 2.93 0.06 -5.14
CA GLU A 35 3.60 1.25 -5.72
C GLU A 35 4.01 1.01 -7.17
N THR A 36 4.54 -0.19 -7.48
CA THR A 36 4.84 -0.62 -8.85
C THR A 36 3.59 -0.67 -9.72
N LEU A 37 2.48 -1.20 -9.19
CA LEU A 37 1.20 -1.24 -9.90
C LEU A 37 0.64 0.16 -10.14
N PHE A 38 0.79 1.09 -9.18
CA PHE A 38 0.41 2.48 -9.37
C PHE A 38 1.21 3.14 -10.51
N LEU A 39 2.52 2.91 -10.57
CA LEU A 39 3.36 3.41 -11.67
C LEU A 39 2.92 2.81 -13.01
N LYS A 40 2.62 1.50 -13.05
CA LYS A 40 2.11 0.82 -14.24
C LYS A 40 0.80 1.43 -14.72
N THR A 41 -0.16 1.62 -13.83
CA THR A 41 -1.46 2.23 -14.15
C THR A 41 -1.30 3.66 -14.65
N ALA A 42 -0.37 4.44 -14.07
CA ALA A 42 -0.05 5.78 -14.54
C ALA A 42 0.54 5.79 -15.96
N LEU A 43 1.39 4.81 -16.30
CA LEU A 43 1.96 4.66 -17.65
C LEU A 43 0.92 4.20 -18.68
N GLN A 44 -0.05 3.37 -18.28
CA GLN A 44 -1.10 2.85 -19.16
C GLN A 44 -2.35 3.75 -19.21
N ALA A 45 -2.40 4.82 -18.42
CA ALA A 45 -3.54 5.74 -18.29
C ALA A 45 -4.89 5.03 -17.98
N GLU A 46 -4.86 3.94 -17.21
CA GLU A 46 -6.07 3.19 -16.86
C GLU A 46 -6.76 3.74 -15.58
N ASN A 47 -8.10 3.72 -15.56
CA ASN A 47 -8.91 4.25 -14.44
C ASN A 47 -8.99 3.35 -13.19
N SER A 48 -8.12 2.34 -13.05
CA SER A 48 -8.24 1.28 -12.03
C SER A 48 -7.69 1.63 -10.63
N VAL A 49 -7.15 2.85 -10.45
CA VAL A 49 -6.49 3.31 -9.20
C VAL A 49 -7.37 3.20 -7.95
N ILE A 50 -8.69 3.36 -8.09
CA ILE A 50 -9.64 3.34 -6.96
C ILE A 50 -9.74 1.93 -6.33
N GLY A 51 -9.66 0.86 -7.13
CA GLY A 51 -9.76 -0.51 -6.62
C GLY A 51 -8.59 -0.87 -5.69
N THR A 52 -7.39 -0.43 -6.08
CA THR A 52 -6.15 -0.61 -5.31
C THR A 52 -6.17 0.16 -3.99
N PHE A 53 -6.79 1.35 -3.98
CA PHE A 53 -6.98 2.14 -2.75
C PHE A 53 -7.96 1.48 -1.77
N LEU A 54 -9.07 0.90 -2.26
CA LEU A 54 -10.06 0.21 -1.42
C LEU A 54 -9.49 -1.07 -0.77
N LEU A 55 -8.61 -1.79 -1.46
CA LEU A 55 -7.89 -2.94 -0.88
C LEU A 55 -6.97 -2.52 0.29
N ALA A 56 -6.29 -1.37 0.17
CA ALA A 56 -5.49 -0.80 1.26
C ALA A 56 -6.33 -0.38 2.50
N LEU A 57 -7.61 -0.05 2.31
CA LEU A 57 -8.52 0.26 3.41
C LEU A 57 -8.98 -0.99 4.17
N ASN A 58 -8.88 -2.19 3.61
CA ASN A 58 -9.22 -3.42 4.34
C ASN A 58 -8.30 -3.64 5.56
N SER A 59 -7.05 -3.17 5.46
CA SER A 59 -6.07 -3.16 6.56
C SER A 59 -6.48 -2.26 7.75
N LEU A 60 -7.48 -1.38 7.57
CA LEU A 60 -7.98 -0.48 8.61
C LEU A 60 -8.62 -1.25 9.76
N ILE A 61 -9.28 -2.37 9.49
CA ILE A 61 -9.90 -3.23 10.51
C ILE A 61 -8.84 -3.69 11.52
N ALA A 62 -7.65 -4.07 11.05
CA ALA A 62 -6.57 -4.50 11.93
C ALA A 62 -6.11 -3.38 12.88
N LEU A 63 -5.97 -2.15 12.36
CA LEU A 63 -5.56 -0.99 13.15
C LEU A 63 -6.56 -0.62 14.26
N VAL A 64 -7.84 -0.97 14.11
CA VAL A 64 -8.83 -0.82 15.18
C VAL A 64 -8.47 -1.70 16.38
N PHE A 65 -8.02 -2.93 16.17
CA PHE A 65 -7.59 -3.82 17.26
C PHE A 65 -6.34 -3.30 17.98
N LEU A 66 -5.41 -2.67 17.24
CA LEU A 66 -4.25 -1.99 17.83
C LEU A 66 -4.70 -0.87 18.78
N VAL A 67 -5.63 -0.02 18.33
CA VAL A 67 -6.21 1.06 19.14
C VAL A 67 -6.95 0.52 20.35
N LEU A 68 -7.71 -0.56 20.20
CA LEU A 68 -8.42 -1.20 21.32
C LEU A 68 -7.47 -1.68 22.41
N GLY A 69 -6.37 -2.35 22.04
CA GLY A 69 -5.33 -2.78 22.99
C GLY A 69 -4.76 -1.59 23.77
N PHE A 70 -4.46 -0.50 23.07
CA PHE A 70 -4.03 0.75 23.67
C PHE A 70 -5.09 1.36 24.61
N MET A 71 -6.37 1.34 24.24
CA MET A 71 -7.45 1.88 25.07
C MET A 71 -7.72 1.06 26.33
N ILE A 72 -7.52 -0.26 26.28
CA ILE A 72 -7.58 -1.12 27.47
C ILE A 72 -6.50 -0.69 28.48
N LEU A 73 -5.25 -0.53 28.02
CA LEU A 73 -4.14 -0.10 28.87
C LEU A 73 -4.34 1.33 29.42
N ALA A 74 -4.79 2.26 28.57
CA ALA A 74 -5.08 3.64 28.98
C ALA A 74 -6.21 3.70 30.03
N SER A 75 -7.29 2.94 29.82
CA SER A 75 -8.44 2.91 30.74
C SER A 75 -8.08 2.30 32.09
N TYR A 76 -7.24 1.25 32.10
CA TYR A 76 -6.69 0.69 33.33
C TYR A 76 -5.82 1.71 34.07
N ALA A 77 -4.98 2.46 33.35
CA ALA A 77 -4.06 3.45 33.94
C ALA A 77 -4.77 4.57 34.70
N VAL A 78 -5.92 5.02 34.16
CA VAL A 78 -6.82 6.04 34.71
C VAL A 78 -7.65 5.52 35.89
N SER A 79 -8.09 4.27 35.82
CA SER A 79 -8.99 3.70 36.83
C SER A 79 -8.26 3.13 38.04
N SER A 80 -6.95 2.89 37.92
CA SER A 80 -6.13 2.30 38.98
C SER A 80 -5.27 3.33 39.69
N LYS A 81 -5.18 3.25 41.03
CA LYS A 81 -4.28 4.13 41.82
C LYS A 81 -2.85 4.12 41.27
N PRO A 82 -2.20 5.30 41.16
CA PRO A 82 -0.84 5.40 40.65
C PRO A 82 0.10 4.55 41.51
N SER A 83 0.76 3.59 40.87
CA SER A 83 1.76 2.74 41.50
C SER A 83 2.79 2.30 40.49
N ARG A 84 4.03 2.05 40.93
CA ARG A 84 5.12 1.55 40.07
C ARG A 84 4.71 0.30 39.28
N LYS A 85 3.88 -0.57 39.89
CA LYS A 85 3.33 -1.80 39.29
C LYS A 85 2.49 -1.56 38.04
N SER A 86 1.81 -0.41 37.92
CA SER A 86 1.01 -0.10 36.72
C SER A 86 1.84 0.09 35.45
N GLY A 87 3.05 0.65 35.54
CA GLY A 87 3.94 0.77 34.38
C GLY A 87 4.42 -0.58 33.87
N ASN A 88 4.55 -1.57 34.76
CA ASN A 88 4.95 -2.92 34.41
C ASN A 88 3.87 -3.66 33.60
N ILE A 89 2.59 -3.33 33.78
CA ILE A 89 1.49 -3.96 33.03
C ILE A 89 1.56 -3.64 31.54
N GLY A 90 1.82 -2.38 31.19
CA GLY A 90 2.04 -1.97 29.81
C GLY A 90 3.28 -2.62 29.20
N LEU A 91 4.35 -2.75 29.98
CA LEU A 91 5.57 -3.43 29.54
C LEU A 91 5.37 -4.93 29.31
N ILE A 92 4.74 -5.63 30.26
CA ILE A 92 4.50 -7.08 30.17
C ILE A 92 3.58 -7.41 28.99
N SER A 93 2.47 -6.66 28.84
CA SER A 93 1.57 -6.83 27.68
C SER A 93 2.30 -6.56 26.37
N GLY A 94 3.09 -5.49 26.29
CA GLY A 94 3.91 -5.17 25.12
C GLY A 94 4.92 -6.27 24.77
N ILE A 95 5.63 -6.84 25.75
CA ILE A 95 6.62 -7.91 25.52
C ILE A 95 5.94 -9.19 25.02
N ILE A 96 4.85 -9.61 25.65
CA ILE A 96 4.11 -10.81 25.24
C ILE A 96 3.59 -10.64 23.81
N SER A 97 2.99 -9.48 23.50
CA SER A 97 2.49 -9.21 22.16
C SER A 97 3.59 -9.07 21.12
N ALA A 98 4.75 -8.50 21.48
CA ALA A 98 5.91 -8.44 20.60
C ALA A 98 6.42 -9.84 20.23
N ALA A 99 6.48 -10.76 21.19
CA ALA A 99 6.86 -12.15 20.91
C ALA A 99 5.87 -12.82 19.94
N ILE A 100 4.56 -12.60 20.13
CA ILE A 100 3.53 -13.13 19.22
C ILE A 100 3.66 -12.54 17.82
N VAL A 101 3.87 -11.22 17.70
CA VAL A 101 4.02 -10.53 16.42
C VAL A 101 5.23 -11.05 15.64
N LEU A 102 6.37 -11.26 16.32
CA LEU A 102 7.58 -11.82 15.69
C LEU A 102 7.34 -13.23 15.14
N LEU A 103 6.56 -14.06 15.85
CA LEU A 103 6.20 -15.40 15.39
C LEU A 103 5.26 -15.35 14.18
N ILE A 104 4.24 -14.49 14.21
CA ILE A 104 3.27 -14.37 13.10
C ILE A 104 3.93 -13.83 11.82
N PHE A 105 4.86 -12.89 11.95
CA PHE A 105 5.54 -12.25 10.82
C PHE A 105 6.92 -12.83 10.47
N HIS A 106 7.20 -14.05 10.93
CA HIS A 106 8.38 -14.83 10.53
C HIS A 106 9.72 -14.08 10.67
N PHE A 107 9.89 -13.28 11.73
CA PHE A 107 11.14 -12.57 12.04
C PHE A 107 11.72 -11.70 10.90
N SER A 108 10.88 -11.09 10.07
CA SER A 108 11.34 -10.10 9.08
C SER A 108 11.86 -8.80 9.74
N PRO A 109 12.72 -8.00 9.08
CA PRO A 109 13.19 -6.73 9.64
C PRO A 109 12.04 -5.79 10.04
N ALA A 110 11.01 -5.67 9.20
CA ALA A 110 9.85 -4.84 9.53
C ALA A 110 9.06 -5.38 10.74
N SER A 111 8.95 -6.71 10.90
CA SER A 111 8.32 -7.30 12.08
C SER A 111 9.03 -6.94 13.39
N PHE A 112 10.35 -6.81 13.37
CA PHE A 112 11.14 -6.40 14.53
C PHE A 112 10.82 -4.97 14.96
N PHE A 113 10.68 -4.06 14.00
CA PHE A 113 10.25 -2.69 14.27
C PHE A 113 8.80 -2.62 14.75
N VAL A 114 7.87 -3.41 14.22
CA VAL A 114 6.51 -3.50 14.75
C VAL A 114 6.52 -4.01 16.20
N ALA A 115 7.31 -5.05 16.50
CA ALA A 115 7.45 -5.62 17.83
C ALA A 115 8.02 -4.61 18.85
N ILE A 116 9.10 -3.91 18.49
CA ILE A 116 9.67 -2.83 19.32
C ILE A 116 8.64 -1.71 19.52
N SER A 117 7.94 -1.33 18.45
CA SER A 117 6.89 -0.31 18.52
C SER A 117 5.83 -0.66 19.54
N LEU A 118 5.35 -1.90 19.55
CA LEU A 118 4.36 -2.36 20.53
C LEU A 118 4.86 -2.28 21.97
N VAL A 119 6.10 -2.67 22.23
CA VAL A 119 6.71 -2.58 23.57
C VAL A 119 6.80 -1.14 24.05
N ILE A 120 7.37 -0.26 23.21
CA ILE A 120 7.53 1.16 23.50
C ILE A 120 6.16 1.79 23.73
N CYS A 121 5.25 1.62 22.77
CA CYS A 121 3.91 2.21 22.79
C CYS A 121 3.09 1.77 24.01
N SER A 122 3.09 0.48 24.33
CA SER A 122 2.37 -0.07 25.49
C SER A 122 2.94 0.44 26.81
N ARG A 123 4.25 0.70 26.88
CA ARG A 123 4.89 1.31 28.06
C ARG A 123 4.55 2.79 28.21
N PHE A 124 4.49 3.54 27.11
CA PHE A 124 4.27 5.00 27.10
C PHE A 124 2.81 5.41 27.23
N ILE A 125 1.86 4.57 26.82
CA ILE A 125 0.44 4.95 26.89
C ILE A 125 -0.08 5.14 28.32
N ILE A 126 0.46 4.39 29.28
CA ILE A 126 0.07 4.45 30.70
C ILE A 126 0.38 5.82 31.32
N PRO A 127 1.63 6.33 31.28
CA PRO A 127 1.92 7.67 31.79
C PRO A 127 1.18 8.76 31.02
N LEU A 128 1.06 8.66 29.69
CA LEU A 128 0.32 9.64 28.87
C LEU A 128 -1.14 9.76 29.29
N ALA A 129 -1.84 8.63 29.46
CA ALA A 129 -3.23 8.62 29.87
C ALA A 129 -3.46 9.30 31.22
N ARG A 130 -2.52 9.16 32.15
CA ARG A 130 -2.57 9.81 33.46
C ARG A 130 -2.31 11.32 33.39
N THR A 131 -1.32 11.74 32.62
CA THR A 131 -1.06 13.16 32.38
C THR A 131 -2.32 13.83 31.81
N TYR A 132 -2.92 13.23 30.78
CA TYR A 132 -4.15 13.73 30.21
C TYR A 132 -5.35 13.66 31.15
N GLU A 133 -5.41 12.68 32.06
CA GLU A 133 -6.42 12.67 33.12
C GLU A 133 -6.27 13.89 34.04
N GLN A 134 -5.05 14.35 34.34
CA GLN A 134 -4.84 15.48 35.23
C GLN A 134 -5.12 16.82 34.53
N GLU A 135 -4.73 16.94 33.26
CA GLU A 135 -4.78 18.20 32.51
C GLU A 135 -6.15 18.49 31.89
N LEU A 136 -6.93 17.47 31.51
CA LEU A 136 -8.15 17.66 30.75
C LEU A 136 -9.38 17.91 31.63
N LYS A 137 -10.06 19.03 31.38
CA LYS A 137 -11.27 19.46 32.13
C LYS A 137 -12.60 19.09 31.45
N LYS A 138 -12.74 19.30 30.13
CA LYS A 138 -13.98 19.03 29.36
C LYS A 138 -13.84 17.78 28.48
N TRP A 139 -14.93 17.03 28.32
CA TRP A 139 -14.96 15.77 27.53
C TRP A 139 -13.84 14.80 27.90
N LYS A 140 -13.51 14.80 29.19
CA LYS A 140 -12.29 14.21 29.74
C LYS A 140 -12.10 12.76 29.29
N LEU A 141 -13.15 11.94 29.41
CA LEU A 141 -13.08 10.51 29.09
C LEU A 141 -12.79 10.24 27.61
N PHE A 142 -13.38 11.02 26.70
CA PHE A 142 -13.12 10.90 25.26
C PHE A 142 -11.69 11.39 24.92
N ARG A 143 -11.32 12.56 25.45
CA ARG A 143 -10.06 13.23 25.10
C ARG A 143 -8.83 12.50 25.65
N ILE A 144 -8.95 11.78 26.78
CA ILE A 144 -7.86 10.92 27.27
C ILE A 144 -7.49 9.88 26.21
N GLY A 145 -8.47 9.14 25.69
CA GLY A 145 -8.24 8.10 24.69
C GLY A 145 -7.69 8.65 23.38
N SER A 146 -8.37 9.64 22.82
CA SER A 146 -8.00 10.28 21.55
C SER A 146 -6.58 10.86 21.60
N ASN A 147 -6.22 11.61 22.65
CA ASN A 147 -4.88 12.20 22.75
C ASN A 147 -3.79 11.16 23.06
N SER A 148 -4.05 10.23 23.99
CA SER A 148 -3.05 9.21 24.35
C SER A 148 -2.75 8.28 23.18
N SER A 149 -3.80 7.75 22.54
CA SER A 149 -3.66 6.92 21.34
C SER A 149 -3.02 7.70 20.22
N GLY A 150 -3.45 8.95 19.97
CA GLY A 150 -2.90 9.78 18.91
C GLY A 150 -1.40 10.00 19.04
N LYS A 151 -0.86 10.17 20.25
CA LYS A 151 0.59 10.33 20.47
C LYS A 151 1.35 9.01 20.34
N VAL A 152 0.77 7.93 20.86
CA VAL A 152 1.39 6.60 20.81
C VAL A 152 1.39 6.04 19.39
N LEU A 153 0.31 6.24 18.63
CA LEU A 153 0.23 5.89 17.22
C LEU A 153 1.23 6.68 16.37
N LEU A 154 1.52 7.94 16.70
CA LEU A 154 2.57 8.68 16.00
C LEU A 154 3.94 8.00 16.17
N ILE A 155 4.27 7.59 17.41
CA ILE A 155 5.52 6.85 17.69
C ILE A 155 5.53 5.52 16.94
N PHE A 156 4.41 4.80 16.96
CA PHE A 156 4.23 3.56 16.22
C PHE A 156 4.47 3.76 14.71
N ASN A 157 3.83 4.76 14.11
CA ASN A 157 3.94 5.07 12.68
C ASN A 157 5.40 5.36 12.29
N ILE A 158 6.11 6.18 13.08
CA ILE A 158 7.54 6.50 12.82
C ILE A 158 8.38 5.22 12.82
N LEU A 159 8.24 4.37 13.84
CA LEU A 159 9.04 3.16 13.97
C LEU A 159 8.71 2.13 12.89
N VAL A 160 7.44 1.95 12.54
CA VAL A 160 7.03 1.08 11.44
C VAL A 160 7.59 1.57 10.11
N SER A 161 7.54 2.88 9.83
CA SER A 161 8.14 3.45 8.62
C SER A 161 9.65 3.24 8.54
N ILE A 162 10.37 3.35 9.66
CA ILE A 162 11.80 3.01 9.70
C ILE A 162 11.99 1.50 9.42
N GLY A 163 11.13 0.65 9.98
CA GLY A 163 11.16 -0.79 9.70
C GLY A 163 10.92 -1.14 8.25
N VAL A 164 9.98 -0.44 7.59
CA VAL A 164 9.74 -0.56 6.14
C VAL A 164 10.97 -0.11 5.37
N LEU A 165 11.55 1.05 5.69
CA LEU A 165 12.75 1.55 5.03
C LEU A 165 13.88 0.51 5.07
N VAL A 166 14.17 -0.04 6.26
CA VAL A 166 15.21 -1.06 6.43
C VAL A 166 14.86 -2.34 5.67
N ALA A 167 13.61 -2.78 5.70
CA ALA A 167 13.17 -3.98 5.00
C ALA A 167 13.25 -3.84 3.48
N VAL A 168 12.86 -2.69 2.93
CA VAL A 168 12.99 -2.40 1.49
C VAL A 168 14.45 -2.35 1.09
N TYR A 169 15.27 -1.62 1.85
CA TYR A 169 16.70 -1.52 1.59
C TYR A 169 17.40 -2.90 1.62
N ALA A 170 17.08 -3.74 2.60
CA ALA A 170 17.65 -5.08 2.72
C ALA A 170 17.28 -6.03 1.55
N ASN A 171 16.11 -5.82 0.93
CA ASN A 171 15.60 -6.66 -0.15
C ASN A 171 15.61 -5.93 -1.52
N MET A 172 16.38 -4.85 -1.64
CA MET A 172 16.43 -4.03 -2.85
C MET A 172 16.76 -4.82 -4.14
N PRO A 173 17.68 -5.82 -4.14
CA PRO A 173 17.93 -6.61 -5.34
C PRO A 173 16.70 -7.37 -5.84
N VAL A 174 15.87 -7.89 -4.92
CA VAL A 174 14.64 -8.62 -5.25
C VAL A 174 13.61 -7.67 -5.84
N TYR A 175 13.35 -6.55 -5.17
CA TYR A 175 12.37 -5.56 -5.64
C TYR A 175 12.79 -4.91 -6.95
N LYS A 176 14.10 -4.72 -7.18
CA LYS A 176 14.62 -4.27 -8.47
C LYS A 176 14.29 -5.27 -9.58
N GLN A 177 14.52 -6.56 -9.35
CA GLN A 177 14.25 -7.57 -10.37
C GLN A 177 12.75 -7.67 -10.67
N GLU A 178 11.91 -7.75 -9.64
CA GLU A 178 10.45 -7.77 -9.79
C GLU A 178 9.95 -6.55 -10.57
N PHE A 179 10.46 -5.36 -10.25
CA PHE A 179 10.13 -4.14 -10.96
C PHE A 179 10.53 -4.17 -12.44
N LEU A 180 11.75 -4.65 -12.74
CA LEU A 180 12.24 -4.73 -14.12
C LEU A 180 11.47 -5.74 -14.96
N ASP A 181 11.11 -6.88 -14.37
CA ASP A 181 10.29 -7.89 -15.03
C ASP A 181 8.90 -7.34 -15.36
N ASP A 182 8.26 -6.66 -14.40
CA ASP A 182 6.95 -6.02 -14.59
C ASP A 182 7.00 -4.88 -15.62
N MET A 183 8.02 -4.02 -15.57
CA MET A 183 8.16 -2.91 -16.52
C MET A 183 8.54 -3.38 -17.92
N SER A 184 9.35 -4.42 -18.06
CA SER A 184 9.67 -5.03 -19.35
C SER A 184 8.42 -5.55 -20.05
N SER A 185 7.53 -6.22 -19.30
CA SER A 185 6.23 -6.65 -19.82
C SER A 185 5.35 -5.48 -20.27
N THR A 186 5.35 -4.40 -19.48
CA THR A 186 4.56 -3.19 -19.75
C THR A 186 5.09 -2.45 -20.99
N ILE A 187 6.40 -2.22 -21.09
CA ILE A 187 7.05 -1.61 -22.27
C ILE A 187 6.80 -2.46 -23.52
N SER A 188 6.90 -3.78 -23.43
CA SER A 188 6.63 -4.68 -24.55
C SER A 188 5.20 -4.53 -25.06
N SER A 189 4.23 -4.44 -24.15
CA SER A 189 2.82 -4.23 -24.50
C SER A 189 2.56 -2.86 -25.12
N LEU A 190 3.09 -1.78 -24.55
CA LEU A 190 2.94 -0.42 -25.07
C LEU A 190 3.59 -0.27 -26.46
N THR A 191 4.79 -0.83 -26.63
CA THR A 191 5.48 -0.80 -27.92
C THR A 191 4.70 -1.57 -28.97
N SER A 192 4.14 -2.73 -28.61
CA SER A 192 3.29 -3.52 -29.52
C SER A 192 2.00 -2.78 -29.89
N GLN A 193 1.36 -2.08 -28.94
CA GLN A 193 0.18 -1.26 -29.20
C GLN A 193 0.50 -0.06 -30.12
N GLN A 194 1.61 0.63 -29.86
CA GLN A 194 2.03 1.77 -30.68
C GLN A 194 2.43 1.31 -32.10
N ALA A 195 3.12 0.17 -32.22
CA ALA A 195 3.45 -0.45 -33.49
C ALA A 195 2.17 -0.80 -34.29
N ALA A 196 1.16 -1.37 -33.63
CA ALA A 196 -0.13 -1.67 -34.26
C ALA A 196 -0.84 -0.39 -34.74
N ALA A 197 -0.90 0.65 -33.90
CA ALA A 197 -1.53 1.92 -34.27
C ALA A 197 -0.83 2.62 -35.45
N LEU A 198 0.51 2.60 -35.47
CA LEU A 198 1.29 3.15 -36.59
C LEU A 198 1.07 2.35 -37.87
N ALA A 199 1.06 1.02 -37.79
CA ALA A 199 0.77 0.16 -38.93
C ALA A 199 -0.64 0.44 -39.49
N ASP A 200 -1.64 0.56 -38.62
CA ASP A 200 -3.02 0.86 -39.03
C ASP A 200 -3.12 2.22 -39.74
N SER A 201 -2.47 3.26 -39.20
CA SER A 201 -2.43 4.59 -39.83
C SER A 201 -1.74 4.57 -41.20
N TYR A 202 -0.61 3.87 -41.33
CA TYR A 202 0.10 3.73 -42.60
C TYR A 202 -0.74 2.99 -43.65
N ILE A 203 -1.39 1.90 -43.25
CA ILE A 203 -2.24 1.10 -44.12
C ILE A 203 -3.44 1.90 -44.61
N GLU A 204 -4.08 2.68 -43.75
CA GLU A 204 -5.23 3.50 -44.14
C GLU A 204 -4.83 4.60 -45.14
N SER A 205 -3.65 5.20 -44.96
CA SER A 205 -3.07 6.16 -45.91
C SER A 205 -2.74 5.50 -47.25
N TYR A 206 -2.12 4.32 -47.25
CA TYR A 206 -1.81 3.55 -48.45
C TYR A 206 -3.08 3.19 -49.23
N ARG A 207 -4.12 2.65 -48.55
CA ARG A 207 -5.40 2.29 -49.17
C ARG A 207 -6.08 3.50 -49.79
N SER A 208 -6.16 4.60 -49.06
CA SER A 208 -6.76 5.85 -49.54
C SER A 208 -6.05 6.39 -50.78
N SER A 209 -4.71 6.41 -50.78
CA SER A 209 -3.90 6.83 -51.91
C SER A 209 -4.07 5.91 -53.13
N ALA A 210 -4.02 4.59 -52.92
CA ALA A 210 -4.17 3.61 -53.99
C ALA A 210 -5.56 3.66 -54.65
N ILE A 211 -6.63 3.76 -53.85
CA ILE A 211 -8.01 3.89 -54.34
C ILE A 211 -8.20 5.20 -55.11
N SER A 212 -7.62 6.31 -54.62
CA SER A 212 -7.67 7.59 -55.33
C SER A 212 -6.93 7.54 -56.68
N THR A 213 -5.80 6.82 -56.73
CA THR A 213 -5.00 6.63 -57.95
C THR A 213 -5.75 5.81 -58.99
N ILE A 214 -6.42 4.73 -58.57
CA ILE A 214 -7.30 3.95 -59.46
C ILE A 214 -8.40 4.86 -60.02
N SER A 215 -9.06 5.62 -59.15
CA SER A 215 -10.18 6.48 -59.54
C SER A 215 -9.75 7.59 -60.52
N LYS A 216 -8.52 8.09 -60.40
CA LYS A 216 -7.97 9.16 -61.23
C LYS A 216 -7.40 8.65 -62.56
N ASN A 217 -6.68 7.53 -62.55
CA ASN A 217 -5.94 7.03 -63.71
C ASN A 217 -6.77 6.07 -64.58
N TYR A 218 -7.84 5.49 -64.03
CA TYR A 218 -8.70 4.53 -64.71
C TYR A 218 -10.19 4.88 -64.51
N PRO A 219 -10.66 6.03 -65.03
CA PRO A 219 -12.03 6.49 -64.82
C PRO A 219 -13.08 5.55 -65.43
N ASP A 220 -12.74 4.88 -66.54
CA ASP A 220 -13.65 4.05 -67.35
C ASP A 220 -13.81 2.60 -66.85
N LEU A 221 -13.25 2.26 -65.68
CA LEU A 221 -13.38 0.92 -65.09
C LEU A 221 -14.84 0.58 -64.78
N THR A 222 -15.26 -0.62 -65.17
CA THR A 222 -16.57 -1.16 -64.74
C THR A 222 -16.60 -1.37 -63.21
N PRO A 223 -17.80 -1.35 -62.58
CA PRO A 223 -17.92 -1.54 -61.14
C PRO A 223 -17.28 -2.84 -60.63
N SER A 224 -17.38 -3.93 -61.39
CA SER A 224 -16.79 -5.23 -61.05
C SER A 224 -15.26 -5.21 -61.11
N GLN A 225 -14.67 -4.57 -62.11
CA GLN A 225 -13.21 -4.43 -62.23
C GLN A 225 -12.63 -3.54 -61.13
N ARG A 226 -13.31 -2.43 -60.83
CA ARG A 226 -12.93 -1.53 -59.72
C ARG A 226 -12.97 -2.26 -58.38
N GLN A 227 -14.01 -3.05 -58.14
CA GLN A 227 -14.12 -3.82 -56.89
C GLN A 227 -13.05 -4.91 -56.79
N SER A 228 -12.70 -5.56 -57.90
CA SER A 228 -11.60 -6.55 -57.93
C SER A 228 -10.26 -5.91 -57.54
N MET A 229 -9.94 -4.73 -58.08
CA MET A 229 -8.72 -4.00 -57.75
C MET A 229 -8.69 -3.53 -56.28
N ILE A 230 -9.84 -3.07 -55.75
CA ILE A 230 -9.95 -2.69 -54.33
C ILE A 230 -9.71 -3.91 -53.42
N ASN A 231 -10.25 -5.07 -53.77
CA ASN A 231 -10.04 -6.30 -53.01
C ASN A 231 -8.57 -6.72 -53.04
N GLU A 232 -7.89 -6.58 -54.17
CA GLU A 232 -6.46 -6.88 -54.32
C GLU A 232 -5.59 -5.93 -53.49
N ILE A 233 -5.91 -4.63 -53.47
CA ILE A 233 -5.27 -3.64 -52.57
C ILE A 233 -5.45 -4.04 -51.10
N ASN A 234 -6.64 -4.50 -50.72
CA ASN A 234 -6.91 -4.91 -49.34
C ASN A 234 -6.08 -6.15 -48.93
N ILE A 235 -5.89 -7.10 -49.85
CA ILE A 235 -5.05 -8.28 -49.63
C ILE A 235 -3.58 -7.86 -49.47
N GLN A 236 -3.08 -6.99 -50.35
CA GLN A 236 -1.70 -6.47 -50.27
C GLN A 236 -1.49 -5.66 -48.99
N ALA A 237 -2.45 -4.80 -48.62
CA ALA A 237 -2.41 -4.04 -47.39
C ALA A 237 -2.34 -4.94 -46.15
N ALA A 238 -3.10 -6.05 -46.11
CA ALA A 238 -3.03 -7.01 -45.02
C ALA A 238 -1.66 -7.70 -44.92
N GLN A 239 -1.04 -8.03 -46.07
CA GLN A 239 0.32 -8.60 -46.09
C GLN A 239 1.36 -7.60 -45.57
N ILE A 240 1.31 -6.34 -46.05
CA ILE A 240 2.21 -5.26 -45.59
C ILE A 240 2.07 -5.05 -44.08
N LYS A 241 0.83 -5.04 -43.56
CA LYS A 241 0.56 -4.89 -42.12
C LYS A 241 1.24 -5.98 -41.30
N ASN A 242 1.11 -7.25 -41.73
CA ASN A 242 1.68 -8.38 -41.01
C ASN A 242 3.21 -8.36 -41.02
N THR A 243 3.83 -7.94 -42.13
CA THR A 243 5.29 -7.75 -42.21
C THR A 243 5.77 -6.60 -41.31
N LEU A 244 5.06 -5.47 -41.31
CA LEU A 244 5.40 -4.33 -40.44
C LEU A 244 5.31 -4.72 -38.96
N LEU A 245 4.24 -5.45 -38.58
CA LEU A 245 4.06 -5.91 -37.21
C LEU A 245 5.15 -6.88 -36.79
N SER A 246 5.53 -7.85 -37.63
CA SER A 246 6.58 -8.82 -37.29
C SER A 246 7.96 -8.18 -37.18
N GLU A 247 8.29 -7.21 -38.04
CA GLU A 247 9.54 -6.44 -37.96
C GLU A 247 9.60 -5.54 -36.73
N MET A 248 8.48 -4.89 -36.38
CA MET A 248 8.39 -4.06 -35.18
C MET A 248 8.44 -4.91 -33.90
N GLN A 249 7.76 -6.06 -33.89
CA GLN A 249 7.77 -7.01 -32.77
C GLN A 249 9.18 -7.60 -32.54
N GLY A 250 9.92 -7.90 -33.61
CA GLY A 250 11.31 -8.40 -33.52
C GLY A 250 12.27 -7.40 -32.85
N LYS A 251 12.00 -6.09 -32.94
CA LYS A 251 12.78 -5.02 -32.29
C LYS A 251 12.41 -4.81 -30.81
N THR A 252 11.31 -5.40 -30.34
CA THR A 252 10.85 -5.33 -28.93
C THR A 252 11.58 -6.29 -27.99
N SER A 253 12.42 -7.17 -28.52
CA SER A 253 13.19 -8.18 -27.76
C SER A 253 14.15 -7.59 -26.71
N ASN A 254 14.35 -6.27 -26.73
CA ASN A 254 15.20 -5.51 -25.82
C ASN A 254 14.43 -4.69 -24.76
N ALA A 255 13.16 -5.00 -24.49
CA ALA A 255 12.36 -4.23 -23.53
C ALA A 255 12.99 -4.15 -22.12
N SER A 256 13.69 -5.19 -21.67
CA SER A 256 14.41 -5.21 -20.39
C SER A 256 15.60 -4.24 -20.38
N SER A 257 16.41 -4.21 -21.44
CA SER A 257 17.53 -3.28 -21.54
C SER A 257 17.08 -1.84 -21.74
N ILE A 258 15.93 -1.63 -22.38
CA ILE A 258 15.26 -0.32 -22.43
C ILE A 258 14.81 0.09 -21.03
N ALA A 259 14.14 -0.80 -20.28
CA ALA A 259 13.69 -0.50 -18.91
C ALA A 259 14.87 -0.14 -17.99
N GLU A 260 15.96 -0.90 -18.04
CA GLU A 260 17.15 -0.64 -17.22
C GLU A 260 17.85 0.68 -17.54
N SER A 261 17.76 1.14 -18.79
CA SER A 261 18.42 2.36 -19.25
C SER A 261 17.58 3.63 -19.05
N MET A 262 16.29 3.50 -18.70
CA MET A 262 15.42 4.66 -18.45
C MET A 262 15.83 5.42 -17.18
N PRO A 263 16.21 6.72 -17.27
CA PRO A 263 16.62 7.50 -16.10
C PRO A 263 15.56 7.56 -15.00
N ILE A 264 14.28 7.64 -15.37
CA ILE A 264 13.16 7.73 -14.43
C ILE A 264 13.02 6.46 -13.58
N PHE A 265 13.25 5.28 -14.16
CA PHE A 265 13.19 4.00 -13.45
C PHE A 265 14.39 3.80 -12.54
N LYS A 266 15.57 4.24 -12.99
CA LYS A 266 16.77 4.25 -12.14
C LYS A 266 16.56 5.13 -10.90
N THR A 267 16.08 6.36 -11.09
CA THR A 267 15.78 7.26 -9.97
C THR A 267 14.67 6.70 -9.07
N TYR A 268 13.61 6.14 -9.62
CA TYR A 268 12.56 5.49 -8.83
C TYR A 268 13.12 4.38 -7.94
N LEU A 269 13.92 3.47 -8.51
CA LEU A 269 14.52 2.36 -7.77
C LEU A 269 15.51 2.85 -6.69
N GLU A 270 16.33 3.86 -6.98
CA GLU A 270 17.24 4.45 -6.00
C GLU A 270 16.49 5.04 -4.78
N TRP A 271 15.33 5.65 -5.02
CA TRP A 271 14.52 6.27 -3.96
C TRP A 271 13.43 5.37 -3.39
N LEU A 272 13.25 4.16 -3.93
CA LEU A 272 12.20 3.22 -3.54
C LEU A 272 12.12 3.01 -2.01
N PRO A 273 13.22 2.74 -1.28
CA PRO A 273 13.14 2.56 0.17
C PRO A 273 12.56 3.77 0.92
N LEU A 274 12.87 4.99 0.45
CA LEU A 274 12.39 6.22 1.07
C LEU A 274 10.93 6.49 0.69
N ILE A 275 10.59 6.32 -0.60
CA ILE A 275 9.22 6.50 -1.10
C ILE A 275 8.29 5.55 -0.35
N THR A 276 8.59 4.25 -0.30
CA THR A 276 7.75 3.26 0.38
C THR A 276 7.57 3.58 1.87
N ALA A 277 8.64 3.94 2.57
CA ALA A 277 8.58 4.30 3.99
C ALA A 277 7.74 5.57 4.24
N PHE A 278 7.88 6.56 3.36
CA PHE A 278 7.12 7.81 3.43
C PHE A 278 5.64 7.59 3.09
N THR A 279 5.33 6.79 2.07
CA THR A 279 3.95 6.39 1.73
C THR A 279 3.27 5.74 2.93
N VAL A 280 3.92 4.75 3.56
CA VAL A 280 3.39 4.08 4.75
C VAL A 280 3.18 5.08 5.89
N PHE A 281 4.14 5.99 6.12
CA PHE A 281 4.01 7.02 7.15
C PHE A 281 2.77 7.89 6.92
N VAL A 282 2.63 8.45 5.70
CA VAL A 282 1.54 9.36 5.33
C VAL A 282 0.19 8.66 5.45
N VAL A 283 0.07 7.42 4.95
CA VAL A 283 -1.17 6.65 5.03
C VAL A 283 -1.55 6.38 6.49
N LEU A 284 -0.61 5.89 7.30
CA LEU A 284 -0.89 5.62 8.71
C LEU A 284 -1.21 6.90 9.50
N GLU A 285 -0.60 8.03 9.15
CA GLU A 285 -0.84 9.32 9.79
C GLU A 285 -2.20 9.93 9.40
N PHE A 286 -2.59 9.75 8.15
CA PHE A 286 -3.93 10.06 7.67
C PHE A 286 -4.99 9.22 8.40
N LEU A 287 -4.78 7.90 8.52
CA LEU A 287 -5.68 7.01 9.27
C LEU A 287 -5.72 7.36 10.76
N ARG A 288 -4.58 7.69 11.36
CA ARG A 288 -4.46 8.14 12.75
C ARG A 288 -5.34 9.36 13.02
N SER A 289 -5.22 10.38 12.17
CA SER A 289 -5.90 11.67 12.33
C SER A 289 -7.38 11.61 12.00
N LEU A 290 -7.78 10.92 10.94
CA LEU A 290 -9.16 10.87 10.47
C LEU A 290 -10.03 9.91 11.27
N VAL A 291 -9.54 8.70 11.53
CA VAL A 291 -10.38 7.58 12.01
C VAL A 291 -9.95 7.09 13.39
N LEU A 292 -8.69 6.67 13.54
CA LEU A 292 -8.24 5.90 14.71
C LEU A 292 -8.29 6.72 16.01
N SER A 293 -7.93 8.00 15.97
CA SER A 293 -7.99 8.88 17.15
C SER A 293 -9.43 9.08 17.66
N ASN A 294 -10.40 9.17 16.74
CA ASN A 294 -11.82 9.31 17.08
C ASN A 294 -12.35 8.01 17.69
N ILE A 295 -12.03 6.87 17.08
CA ILE A 295 -12.35 5.54 17.60
C ILE A 295 -11.77 5.35 19.01
N ALA A 296 -10.51 5.74 19.22
CA ALA A 296 -9.86 5.69 20.53
C ALA A 296 -10.64 6.50 21.59
N GLY A 297 -11.12 7.69 21.23
CA GLY A 297 -11.92 8.52 22.13
C GLY A 297 -13.24 7.87 22.53
N ILE A 298 -13.96 7.29 21.56
CA ILE A 298 -15.24 6.59 21.82
C ILE A 298 -15.01 5.40 22.77
N PHE A 299 -14.04 4.54 22.46
CA PHE A 299 -13.76 3.36 23.28
C PHE A 299 -13.25 3.73 24.67
N SER A 300 -12.40 4.75 24.80
CA SER A 300 -11.95 5.23 26.12
C SER A 300 -13.11 5.73 26.97
N ALA A 301 -14.06 6.47 26.37
CA ALA A 301 -15.24 6.93 27.09
C ALA A 301 -16.12 5.79 27.61
N ALA A 302 -16.25 4.70 26.85
CA ALA A 302 -16.99 3.50 27.27
C ALA A 302 -16.22 2.70 28.33
N LEU A 303 -14.95 2.37 28.06
CA LEU A 303 -14.14 1.51 28.92
C LEU A 303 -13.87 2.14 30.28
N ILE A 304 -13.55 3.44 30.36
CA ILE A 304 -13.32 4.09 31.66
C ILE A 304 -14.61 4.11 32.51
N LYS A 305 -15.79 4.30 31.89
CA LYS A 305 -17.06 4.22 32.61
C LYS A 305 -17.30 2.83 33.20
N ILE A 306 -16.98 1.78 32.46
CA ILE A 306 -17.10 0.38 32.92
C ILE A 306 -16.10 0.11 34.05
N TYR A 307 -14.81 0.45 33.85
CA TYR A 307 -13.75 0.22 34.84
C TYR A 307 -13.97 0.95 36.16
N LYS A 308 -14.65 2.11 36.17
CA LYS A 308 -14.98 2.84 37.40
C LYS A 308 -16.20 2.26 38.13
N ARG A 309 -17.06 1.48 37.46
CA ARG A 309 -18.22 0.83 38.08
C ARG A 309 -17.88 -0.53 38.72
N ILE A 310 -16.79 -1.18 38.30
CA ILE A 310 -16.30 -2.48 38.78
C ILE A 310 -15.15 -2.27 39.76
#